data_AF-A0A1G9UJB2-F1
#
_entry.id   AF-A0A1G9UJB2-F1
#
_cell.length_a   1.000
_cell.length_b   1.000
_cell.length_c   1.000
_cell.angle_alpha   90.00
_cell.angle_beta   90.00
_cell.angle_gamma   90.00
#
_symmetry.space_group_name_H-M   'P 1'
#
loop_
_entity.id
_entity.type
_entity.pdbx_description
1 polymer ?
#
loop_
_entity_poly.entity_id
_entity_poly.type
_entity_poly.pdbx_seq_one_letter_code
_entity_poly.pdbx_strand_id
1 'polypeptide(L)' 'MGKNHCDSCICKRLRKLASGTTVDVILSGLEFANLIFIGGCGDSENCCVEFADGNNPLILDCRKIEGFRVVVA' A
#
# COMPACT_ATOMS: atom_id res chain seq x y z
N MET A 1 17.78 18.90 -6.60
CA MET A 1 16.42 18.44 -6.91
C MET A 1 16.19 17.10 -6.23
N GLY A 2 15.40 17.07 -5.14
CA GLY A 2 15.08 15.84 -4.43
C GLY A 2 14.31 14.88 -5.33
N LYS A 3 14.77 13.64 -5.43
CA LYS A 3 14.03 12.58 -6.14
C LYS A 3 12.72 12.38 -5.38
N ASN A 4 11.57 12.34 -6.05
CA ASN A 4 10.32 11.92 -5.40
C ASN A 4 10.50 10.47 -4.91
N HIS A 5 10.78 10.30 -3.62
CA HIS A 5 11.22 9.03 -3.05
C HIS A 5 10.11 7.96 -3.01
N CYS A 6 8.85 8.36 -3.25
CA CYS A 6 7.68 7.49 -3.22
C CYS A 6 7.20 7.03 -4.60
N ASP A 7 8.02 7.17 -5.65
CA ASP A 7 7.61 6.87 -7.02
C ASP A 7 7.83 5.41 -7.45
N SER A 8 7.79 4.47 -6.49
CA SER A 8 7.91 3.04 -6.78
C SER A 8 6.75 2.53 -7.64
N CYS A 9 6.97 1.43 -8.37
CA CYS A 9 5.95 0.80 -9.22
C CYS A 9 4.69 0.45 -8.41
N ILE A 10 4.89 -0.15 -7.23
CA ILE A 10 3.81 -0.47 -6.30
C ILE A 10 3.07 0.80 -5.88
N CYS A 11 3.80 1.88 -5.60
CA CYS A 11 3.14 3.10 -5.19
C CYS A 11 2.27 3.73 -6.28
N LYS A 12 2.72 3.68 -7.54
CA LYS A 12 1.92 4.14 -8.70
C LYS A 12 0.65 3.33 -8.89
N ARG A 13 0.67 2.06 -8.52
CA ARG A 13 -0.48 1.16 -8.63
C ARG A 13 -1.46 1.37 -7.47
N LEU A 14 -0.98 1.46 -6.23
CA LEU A 14 -1.81 1.73 -5.06
C LEU A 14 -2.52 3.09 -5.15
N ARG A 15 -1.87 4.13 -5.70
CA ARG A 15 -2.51 5.43 -5.97
C ARG A 15 -3.75 5.37 -6.86
N LYS A 16 -3.87 4.32 -7.69
CA LYS A 16 -5.02 4.12 -8.59
C LYS A 16 -6.06 3.19 -8.00
N LEU A 17 -5.79 2.62 -6.83
CA LEU A 17 -6.69 1.71 -6.15
C LEU A 17 -7.78 2.52 -5.44
N ALA A 18 -9.01 2.02 -5.45
CA ALA A 18 -10.10 2.66 -4.73
C ALA A 18 -10.02 2.32 -3.24
N SER A 19 -10.19 3.30 -2.36
CA SER A 19 -10.37 3.05 -0.92
C SER A 19 -11.52 2.07 -0.69
N GLY A 20 -11.35 1.12 0.22
CA GLY A 20 -12.27 0.00 0.45
C GLY A 20 -11.92 -1.28 -0.32
N THR A 21 -11.00 -1.21 -1.30
CA THR A 21 -10.55 -2.40 -2.03
C THR A 21 -9.85 -3.37 -1.07
N THR A 22 -10.24 -4.63 -1.08
CA THR A 22 -9.55 -5.69 -0.33
C THR A 22 -8.37 -6.22 -1.15
N VAL A 23 -7.18 -6.22 -0.54
CA VAL A 23 -5.93 -6.66 -1.14
C VAL A 23 -5.15 -7.60 -0.22
N ASP A 24 -4.32 -8.42 -0.83
CA ASP A 24 -3.21 -9.09 -0.14
C ASP A 24 -1.92 -8.33 -0.43
N VAL A 25 -1.07 -8.14 0.56
CA VAL A 25 0.19 -7.39 0.45
C VAL A 25 1.38 -8.30 0.73
N ILE A 26 2.38 -8.26 -0.14
CA ILE A 26 3.61 -9.05 -0.03
C ILE A 26 4.75 -8.13 0.40
N LEU A 27 5.35 -8.44 1.54
CA LEU A 27 6.45 -7.67 2.12
C LEU A 27 7.47 -8.60 2.80
N SER A 28 8.72 -8.53 2.34
CA SER A 28 9.83 -9.37 2.82
C SER A 28 9.52 -10.86 2.78
N GLY A 29 8.82 -11.32 1.73
CA GLY A 29 8.37 -12.71 1.59
C GLY A 29 7.22 -13.13 2.51
N LEU A 30 6.69 -12.22 3.34
CA LEU A 30 5.47 -12.43 4.10
C LEU A 30 4.26 -11.90 3.32
N GLU A 31 3.13 -12.60 3.42
CA GLU A 31 1.85 -12.18 2.85
C GLU A 31 0.92 -11.75 3.99
N PHE A 32 0.40 -10.52 3.89
CA PHE A 32 -0.69 -10.02 4.71
C PHE A 32 -1.98 -10.11 3.89
N ALA A 33 -2.90 -10.97 4.31
CA ALA A 33 -4.10 -11.27 3.54
C ALA A 33 -5.32 -10.46 4.00
N ASN A 34 -6.26 -10.22 3.09
CA ASN A 34 -7.55 -9.55 3.35
C ASN A 34 -7.44 -8.15 3.98
N LEU A 35 -6.42 -7.40 3.60
CA LEU A 35 -6.25 -6.01 4.03
C LEU A 35 -7.18 -5.09 3.25
N ILE A 36 -7.88 -4.20 3.93
CA ILE A 36 -8.70 -3.18 3.27
C ILE A 36 -7.82 -1.97 2.98
N PHE A 37 -7.64 -1.62 1.72
CA PHE A 37 -6.90 -0.42 1.33
C PHE A 37 -7.66 0.84 1.77
N ILE A 38 -7.03 1.67 2.60
CA ILE A 38 -7.61 2.93 3.04
C ILE A 38 -7.15 4.07 2.14
N GLY A 39 -5.83 4.16 1.90
CA GLY A 39 -5.28 5.22 1.07
C GLY A 39 -3.79 5.48 1.31
N GLY A 40 -3.28 6.52 0.66
CA GLY A 40 -1.92 7.02 0.85
C GLY A 40 -0.98 6.76 -0.34
N CYS A 41 0.32 6.78 -0.05
CA CYS A 41 1.38 6.49 -1.02
C CYS A 41 1.40 7.43 -2.24
N GLY A 42 1.18 8.72 -1.96
CA GLY A 42 1.34 9.80 -2.93
C GLY A 42 2.06 11.04 -2.41
N ASP A 43 2.22 11.15 -1.09
CA ASP A 43 2.80 12.32 -0.44
C ASP A 43 4.33 12.29 -0.49
N SER A 44 4.94 13.36 -1.02
CA SER A 44 6.40 13.50 -1.08
C SER A 44 7.07 13.48 0.30
N GLU A 45 6.31 13.70 1.37
CA GLU A 45 6.82 13.73 2.74
C GLU A 45 6.75 12.37 3.46
N ASN A 46 5.77 11.52 3.14
CA ASN A 46 5.59 10.22 3.78
C ASN A 46 5.23 9.13 2.75
N CYS A 47 6.19 8.27 2.41
CA CYS A 47 5.99 7.12 1.51
C CYS A 47 5.23 5.95 2.17
N CYS A 48 4.22 6.25 2.97
CA CYS A 48 3.44 5.29 3.71
C CYS A 48 2.14 4.99 2.98
N VAL A 49 1.63 3.78 3.16
CA VAL A 49 0.29 3.38 2.74
C VAL A 49 -0.45 2.84 3.97
N GLU A 50 -1.73 3.17 4.05
CA GLU A 50 -2.59 2.73 5.13
C GLU A 50 -3.56 1.65 4.64
N PHE A 51 -3.63 0.59 5.42
CA PHE A 51 -4.58 -0.51 5.30
C PHE A 51 -5.33 -0.68 6.61
N ALA A 52 -6.51 -1.29 6.57
CA ALA A 52 -7.16 -1.84 7.75
C ALA A 52 -7.02 -3.37 7.75
N ASP A 53 -6.50 -3.90 8.86
CA ASP A 53 -6.45 -5.31 9.17
C ASP A 53 -7.53 -5.62 10.22
N GLY A 54 -8.72 -5.99 9.74
CA GLY A 54 -9.93 -6.01 10.56
C GLY A 54 -10.28 -4.62 11.09
N ASN A 55 -10.19 -4.42 12.41
CA ASN A 55 -10.44 -3.13 13.07
C ASN A 55 -9.16 -2.36 13.42
N ASN A 56 -7.99 -2.89 13.06
CA ASN A 56 -6.71 -2.28 13.40
C ASN A 56 -6.13 -1.55 12.18
N PRO A 57 -5.61 -0.32 12.34
CA PRO A 57 -4.87 0.34 11.28
C PRO A 57 -3.51 -0.34 11.10
N LEU A 58 -3.15 -0.63 9.85
CA LEU A 58 -1.87 -1.17 9.44
C LEU A 58 -1.19 -0.18 8.49
N ILE A 59 -0.09 0.42 8.94
CA ILE A 59 0.69 1.38 8.16
C ILE A 59 1.96 0.69 7.68
N LEU A 60 2.14 0.62 6.37
CA LEU A 60 3.32 0.01 5.74
C LEU A 60 4.12 1.05 4.94
N ASP A 61 5.45 0.91 4.95
CA ASP A 61 6.30 1.68 4.04
C ASP A 61 6.09 1.13 2.62
N CYS A 62 5.50 1.94 1.75
CA CYS A 62 5.14 1.48 0.42
C CYS A 62 6.36 1.18 -0.47
N ARG A 63 7.57 1.62 -0.07
CA ARG A 63 8.81 1.28 -0.77
C ARG A 63 9.27 -0.14 -0.46
N LYS A 64 8.82 -0.71 0.66
CA LYS A 64 9.16 -2.08 1.09
C LYS A 64 8.15 -3.11 0.62
N ILE A 65 6.99 -2.68 0.12
CA ILE A 65 6.03 -3.59 -0.48
C ILE A 65 6.61 -4.09 -1.78
N GLU A 66 6.72 -5.41 -1.89
CA GLU A 66 7.25 -6.11 -3.07
C GLU A 66 6.14 -6.35 -4.09
N GLY A 67 4.91 -6.54 -3.62
CA GLY A 67 3.75 -6.78 -4.46
C GLY A 67 2.44 -6.65 -3.68
N PHE A 68 1.33 -6.57 -4.42
CA PHE A 68 0.01 -6.75 -3.86
C PHE A 68 -0.91 -7.43 -4.87
N ARG A 69 -1.95 -8.09 -4.39
CA ARG A 69 -2.99 -8.75 -5.18
C ARG A 69 -4.34 -8.17 -4.79
N VAL A 70 -5.15 -7.78 -5.77
CA VAL A 70 -6.54 -7.37 -5.52
C VAL A 70 -7.40 -8.61 -5.35
N VAL A 71 -8.13 -8.68 -4.24
CA VAL A 71 -9.01 -9.81 -3.88
C VAL A 71 -10.45 -9.45 -4.20
N VAL A 72 -10.89 -8.26 -3.77
CA VAL A 72 -12.23 -7.71 -4.05
C VAL A 72 -12.08 -6.22 -4.26
N ALA A 73 -12.57 -5.71 -5.40
CA ALA A 73 -12.53 -4.30 -5.76
C ALA A 73 -13.85 -3.60 -5.46
#